data_AF-A0A2G9ID86-F1
#
_entry.id   AF-A0A2G9ID86-F1
#
_cell.length_a   1.000
_cell.length_b   1.000
_cell.length_c   1.000
_cell.angle_alpha   90.00
_cell.angle_beta   90.00
_cell.angle_gamma   90.00
#
_symmetry.space_group_name_H-M   'P 1'
#
loop_
_entity.id
_entity.type
_entity.pdbx_description
1 polymer ?
#
loop_
_entity_poly.entity_id
_entity_poly.type
_entity_poly.pdbx_seq_one_letter_code
_entity_poly.pdbx_strand_id
1 'polypeptide(L)'
;MTREEQIRQAALAYSFDTDGGHSGDLNAGRDDFIEGAKWADEHPAWELIVKIWNLATKTAISQCNKEMGEFNSEKEIKNFIKKKIKL
;
A
#
# COMPACT_ATOMS: atom_id res chain seq x y z
N MET A 1 0.11 6.09 -12.81
CA MET A 1 -1.14 5.95 -12.04
C MET A 1 -0.87 6.40 -10.62
N THR A 2 -1.62 7.37 -10.15
CA THR A 2 -1.54 7.86 -8.76
C THR A 2 -2.22 6.86 -7.81
N ARG A 3 -1.95 6.97 -6.51
CA ARG A 3 -2.64 6.13 -5.49
C ARG A 3 -4.15 6.38 -5.51
N GLU A 4 -4.58 7.63 -5.67
CA GLU A 4 -6.00 7.97 -5.80
C GLU A 4 -6.65 7.33 -7.03
N GLU A 5 -5.98 7.34 -8.18
CA GLU A 5 -6.46 6.66 -9.39
C GLU A 5 -6.60 5.16 -9.17
N GLN A 6 -5.64 4.53 -8.49
CA GLN A 6 -5.70 3.10 -8.14
C GLN A 6 -6.91 2.79 -7.25
N ILE A 7 -7.14 3.60 -6.21
CA ILE A 7 -8.29 3.45 -5.31
C ILE A 7 -9.60 3.60 -6.09
N ARG A 8 -9.71 4.63 -6.95
CA ARG A 8 -10.92 4.85 -7.76
C ARG A 8 -11.20 3.69 -8.72
N GLN A 9 -10.18 3.15 -9.39
CA GLN A 9 -10.34 2.01 -10.30
C GLN A 9 -10.72 0.72 -9.55
N ALA A 10 -10.12 0.47 -8.39
CA ALA A 10 -10.48 -0.67 -7.55
C ALA A 10 -11.90 -0.54 -6.98
N ALA A 11 -12.28 0.64 -6.52
CA ALA A 11 -13.64 0.92 -6.05
C ALA A 11 -14.68 0.74 -7.16
N LEU A 12 -14.35 1.17 -8.38
CA LEU A 12 -15.20 0.99 -9.55
C LEU A 12 -15.40 -0.51 -9.85
N ALA A 13 -14.33 -1.30 -9.89
CA ALA A 13 -14.42 -2.76 -10.07
C ALA A 13 -15.26 -3.40 -8.96
N TYR A 14 -15.01 -3.05 -7.69
CA TYR A 14 -15.77 -3.53 -6.53
C TYR A 14 -17.28 -3.24 -6.65
N SER A 15 -17.65 -2.05 -7.13
CA SER A 15 -19.06 -1.66 -7.32
C SER A 15 -19.77 -2.41 -8.45
N PHE A 16 -19.02 -3.01 -9.38
CA PHE A 16 -19.56 -3.87 -10.44
C PHE A 16 -19.59 -5.36 -10.05
N ASP A 17 -18.65 -5.80 -9.18
CA ASP A 17 -18.51 -7.20 -8.74
C ASP A 17 -19.38 -7.55 -7.52
N THR A 18 -19.70 -6.57 -6.68
CA THR A 18 -20.71 -6.72 -5.64
C THR A 18 -22.07 -6.44 -6.26
N ASP A 19 -23.07 -7.31 -6.06
CA ASP A 19 -24.44 -7.20 -6.60
C ASP A 19 -25.11 -5.86 -6.25
N GLY A 20 -24.72 -4.79 -6.93
CA GLY A 20 -25.18 -3.43 -6.71
C GLY A 20 -26.63 -3.19 -7.17
N GLY A 21 -27.42 -4.26 -7.24
CA GLY A 21 -28.83 -4.26 -7.58
C GLY A 21 -29.77 -4.67 -6.44
N HIS A 22 -29.31 -4.97 -5.22
CA HIS A 22 -30.19 -5.50 -4.16
C HIS A 22 -30.56 -4.56 -3.01
N SER A 23 -29.89 -3.42 -2.79
CA SER A 23 -30.22 -2.55 -1.64
C SER A 23 -30.30 -1.04 -1.88
N GLY A 24 -30.08 -0.55 -3.10
CA GLY A 24 -30.17 0.88 -3.43
C GLY A 24 -28.84 1.62 -3.28
N ASP A 25 -28.58 2.46 -4.29
CA ASP A 25 -27.39 3.29 -4.57
C ASP A 25 -26.03 2.59 -4.71
N LEU A 26 -25.69 2.26 -5.96
CA LEU A 26 -24.35 1.81 -6.42
C LEU A 26 -23.20 2.73 -5.96
N ASN A 27 -23.49 4.01 -5.71
CA ASN A 27 -22.46 4.96 -5.29
C ASN A 27 -22.06 4.78 -3.82
N ALA A 28 -22.97 4.28 -2.96
CA ALA A 28 -22.70 4.15 -1.52
C ALA A 28 -21.56 3.14 -1.25
N GLY A 29 -21.63 1.93 -1.82
CA GLY A 29 -20.58 0.92 -1.64
C GLY A 29 -19.22 1.32 -2.25
N ARG A 30 -19.25 2.14 -3.31
CA ARG A 30 -18.03 2.70 -3.92
C ARG A 30 -17.41 3.76 -3.02
N ASP A 31 -18.21 4.66 -2.47
CA ASP A 31 -17.74 5.74 -1.60
C ASP A 31 -17.18 5.18 -0.29
N ASP A 32 -17.88 4.20 0.32
CA ASP A 32 -17.40 3.47 1.50
C ASP A 32 -16.05 2.77 1.25
N PHE A 33 -15.87 2.16 0.07
CA PHE A 33 -14.59 1.56 -0.30
C PHE A 33 -13.48 2.62 -0.40
N ILE A 34 -13.75 3.76 -1.04
CA ILE A 34 -12.78 4.84 -1.21
C ILE A 34 -12.39 5.40 0.16
N GLU A 35 -13.36 5.63 1.05
CA GLU A 35 -13.13 6.11 2.40
C GLU A 35 -12.32 5.10 3.23
N GLY A 36 -12.70 3.83 3.20
CA GLY A 36 -11.96 2.76 3.87
C GLY A 36 -10.52 2.64 3.37
N ALA A 37 -10.28 2.79 2.06
CA ALA A 37 -8.95 2.76 1.48
C ALA A 37 -8.09 3.97 1.91
N LYS A 38 -8.68 5.17 1.96
CA LYS A 38 -8.00 6.37 2.50
C LYS A 38 -7.66 6.20 3.97
N TRP A 39 -8.61 5.71 4.76
CA TRP A 39 -8.40 5.46 6.18
C TRP A 39 -7.26 4.46 6.40
N ALA A 40 -7.19 3.38 5.62
CA ALA A 40 -6.11 2.40 5.70
C ALA A 40 -4.74 2.97 5.30
N ASP A 41 -4.69 3.89 4.33
CA ASP A 41 -3.46 4.59 3.95
C ASP A 41 -2.97 5.53 5.07
N GLU A 42 -3.88 6.17 5.81
CA GLU A 42 -3.56 7.04 6.96
C GLU A 42 -3.22 6.26 8.23
N HIS A 43 -3.79 5.07 8.40
CA HIS A 43 -3.70 4.26 9.60
C HIS A 43 -3.09 2.87 9.31
N PRO A 44 -1.81 2.81 8.88
CA PRO A 44 -1.16 1.54 8.61
C PRO A 44 -1.09 0.70 9.89
N ALA A 45 -1.32 -0.61 9.73
CA ALA A 45 -1.26 -1.55 10.85
C ALA A 45 0.11 -1.49 11.55
N TRP A 46 0.10 -1.51 12.88
CA TRP A 46 1.32 -1.47 13.70
C TRP A 46 2.34 -2.55 13.30
N GLU A 47 1.88 -3.75 12.96
CA GLU A 47 2.75 -4.83 12.48
C GLU A 47 3.51 -4.48 11.19
N LEU A 48 2.87 -3.76 10.26
CA LEU A 48 3.51 -3.30 9.03
C LEU A 48 4.58 -2.25 9.33
N ILE A 49 4.28 -1.31 10.22
CA ILE A 49 5.23 -0.31 10.70
C ILE A 49 6.47 -1.00 11.27
N VAL A 50 6.29 -1.95 12.19
CA VAL A 50 7.40 -2.71 12.80
C VAL A 50 8.22 -3.47 11.77
N LYS A 51 7.58 -4.09 10.76
CA LYS A 51 8.28 -4.77 9.67
C LYS A 51 9.15 -3.81 8.84
N ILE A 52 8.63 -2.62 8.52
CA ILE A 52 9.38 -1.61 7.77
C ILE A 52 10.57 -1.10 8.58
N TRP A 53 10.38 -0.78 9.85
CA TRP A 53 11.46 -0.34 10.74
C TRP A 53 12.57 -1.39 10.86
N ASN A 54 12.20 -2.64 11.12
CA ASN A 54 13.17 -3.74 11.20
C ASN A 54 13.94 -3.94 9.89
N LEU A 55 13.27 -3.78 8.75
CA LEU A 55 13.92 -3.86 7.44
C LEU A 55 14.92 -2.70 7.26
N ALA A 56 14.50 -1.46 7.55
CA ALA A 56 15.34 -0.28 7.45
C ALA A 56 16.60 -0.40 8.31
N THR A 57 16.46 -0.82 9.58
CA THR A 57 17.59 -1.02 10.49
C THR A 57 18.57 -2.06 9.95
N LYS A 58 18.08 -3.23 9.51
CA LYS A 58 18.94 -4.29 8.96
C LYS A 58 19.67 -3.84 7.68
N THR A 59 18.99 -3.11 6.81
CA THR A 59 19.60 -2.59 5.58
C THR A 59 20.67 -1.55 5.89
N ALA A 60 20.43 -0.62 6.82
CA ALA A 60 21.43 0.36 7.23
C ALA A 60 22.68 -0.30 7.81
N ILE A 61 22.51 -1.32 8.67
CA ILE A 61 23.63 -2.11 9.22
C ILE A 61 24.44 -2.76 8.09
N SER A 62 23.75 -3.40 7.14
CA SER A 62 24.39 -4.09 6.01
C SER A 62 25.16 -3.11 5.10
N GLN A 63 24.63 -1.90 4.90
CA GLN A 63 25.31 -0.83 4.16
C GLN A 63 26.56 -0.32 4.89
N CYS A 64 26.47 -0.07 6.21
CA CYS A 64 27.62 0.30 7.03
C CYS A 64 28.73 -0.77 7.00
N ASN A 65 28.35 -2.04 7.01
CA ASN A 65 29.27 -3.18 6.92
C ASN A 65 29.81 -3.43 5.49
N LYS A 66 29.34 -2.66 4.49
CA LYS A 66 29.68 -2.84 3.06
C LYS A 66 29.28 -4.20 2.49
N GLU A 67 28.31 -4.87 3.10
CA GLU A 67 27.70 -6.11 2.61
C GLU A 67 26.66 -5.83 1.50
N MET A 68 26.14 -4.60 1.48
CA MET A 68 25.17 -4.12 0.50
C MET A 68 25.53 -2.70 0.06
N GLY A 69 25.30 -2.38 -1.22
CA GLY A 69 25.47 -1.02 -1.74
C GLY A 69 24.40 -0.03 -1.26
N GLU A 70 24.69 1.26 -1.39
CA GLU A 70 23.72 2.31 -1.13
C GLU A 70 22.62 2.37 -2.21
N PHE A 71 21.45 2.86 -1.82
CA PHE A 71 20.39 3.15 -2.79
C PHE A 71 20.63 4.53 -3.41
N ASN A 72 20.49 4.62 -4.72
CA ASN A 72 20.71 5.87 -5.47
C ASN A 72 19.39 6.60 -5.77
N SER A 73 18.24 5.99 -5.44
CA SER A 73 16.94 6.62 -5.66
C SER A 73 15.85 6.06 -4.74
N GLU A 74 14.81 6.86 -4.53
CA GLU A 74 13.58 6.44 -3.86
C GLU A 74 12.91 5.24 -4.56
N LYS A 75 13.04 5.15 -5.89
CA LYS A 75 12.50 4.04 -6.68
C LYS A 75 13.15 2.70 -6.29
N GLU A 76 14.46 2.69 -6.07
CA GLU A 76 15.17 1.49 -5.61
C GLU A 76 14.73 1.08 -4.21
N ILE A 77 14.58 2.05 -3.30
CA ILE A 77 14.07 1.83 -1.94
C ILE A 77 12.68 1.20 -1.98
N LYS A 78 11.75 1.78 -2.75
CA LYS A 78 10.38 1.25 -2.91
C LYS A 78 10.38 -0.17 -3.46
N ASN A 79 11.18 -0.46 -4.48
CA ASN A 79 11.28 -1.80 -5.07
C ASN A 79 11.85 -2.82 -4.09
N PHE A 80 12.86 -2.41 -3.30
CA PHE A 80 13.45 -3.25 -2.27
C PHE A 80 12.44 -3.59 -1.16
N ILE A 81 11.70 -2.60 -0.66
CA ILE A 81 10.67 -2.78 0.37
C ILE A 81 9.59 -3.74 -0.13
N LYS A 82 9.02 -3.52 -1.33
CA LYS A 82 8.01 -4.41 -1.92
C LYS A 82 8.49 -5.86 -2.00
N LYS A 83 9.70 -6.06 -2.53
CA LYS A 83 10.33 -7.39 -2.65
C LYS A 83 10.50 -8.08 -1.29
N LYS A 84 10.84 -7.33 -0.23
CA LYS A 84 11.14 -7.90 1.09
C LYS A 84 9.91 -8.16 1.94
N ILE A 85 8.88 -7.31 1.84
CA ILE A 85 7.65 -7.43 2.63
C ILE A 85 6.59 -8.27 1.90
N LYS A 86 6.86 -8.69 0.65
CA LYS A 86 5.92 -9.43 -0.21
C LYS A 86 4.61 -8.66 -0.43
N LEU A 87 4.74 -7.34 -0.63
CA LEU A 87 3.66 -6.46 -1.06
C LEU A 87 3.63 -6.37 -2.58
#